data_AF-A0A160P5Z7-F1
#
_entry.id   AF-A0A160P5Z7-F1
#
_cell.length_a   1.000
_cell.length_b   1.000
_cell.length_c   1.000
_cell.angle_alpha   90.00
_cell.angle_beta   90.00
_cell.angle_gamma   90.00
#
_symmetry.space_group_name_H-M   'P 1'
#
loop_
_entity.id
_entity.type
_entity.pdbx_description
1 polymer ?
#
loop_
_entity_poly.entity_id
_entity_poly.type
_entity_poly.pdbx_seq_one_letter_code
_entity_poly.pdbx_strand_id
1 'polypeptide(L)'
;MAVDPRVLATDSAWTEHGRAVPAARLTAGLAEGLPLPDGTAALPLHPWQARELRERPAVAALLAAGLLHDLGPYGEHWHPTSSVRTVHRPGAPAMLKLSLGVRITNSRRENLRKELHRGVEVHRLLRTGLADQWQAAHPRFDIVRDPAWLAVDTPDGEPVPGLDVMIRHNPFALGDDAVCIAALTAPRPWPGDPRMRSRLEVLVHGLAARTGRGVPAVAAEWFLRYLDLVIRPLLWLDGQAGIALEAHQQNTLVLLDPEGWPTGGRYRDNQGYYFRESRREELSRRLPGIGGVSDTFVSDEVTDERFAYYVGINNVLGLIGAFGSQRLADERVLLAALRRFLAGATGLGSPLPRRLLEARTLRCKANLLTRLHGLDELVGPVDTQSVYVGIANPLHL
;
A
#
# COMPACT_ATOMS: atom_id res chain seq x y z
N MET A 1 -12.60 20.94 -5.95
CA MET A 1 -13.20 21.99 -5.10
C MET A 1 -12.09 22.91 -4.62
N ALA A 2 -12.43 24.05 -4.04
CA ALA A 2 -11.53 24.85 -3.21
C ALA A 2 -12.08 24.96 -1.78
N VAL A 3 -11.18 25.12 -0.81
CA VAL A 3 -11.49 25.17 0.61
C VAL A 3 -10.87 26.40 1.27
N ASP A 4 -11.67 27.07 2.12
CA ASP A 4 -11.25 28.21 2.92
C ASP A 4 -10.29 27.78 4.04
N PRO A 5 -9.22 28.54 4.33
CA PRO A 5 -8.25 28.21 5.37
C PRO A 5 -8.85 27.99 6.76
N ARG A 6 -10.00 28.60 7.08
CA ARG A 6 -10.68 28.47 8.38
C ARG A 6 -11.20 27.07 8.67
N VAL A 7 -11.44 26.28 7.63
CA VAL A 7 -11.95 24.90 7.72
C VAL A 7 -11.00 23.87 7.10
N LEU A 8 -9.82 24.31 6.63
CA LEU A 8 -8.80 23.45 6.06
C LEU A 8 -7.97 22.80 7.17
N ALA A 9 -8.04 21.48 7.25
CA ALA A 9 -7.10 20.67 8.01
C ALA A 9 -6.02 20.10 7.09
N THR A 10 -4.75 20.15 7.51
CA THR A 10 -3.65 19.68 6.68
C THR A 10 -2.41 19.39 7.51
N ASP A 11 -1.57 18.47 7.04
CA ASP A 11 -0.20 18.29 7.50
C ASP A 11 0.69 17.93 6.30
N SER A 12 1.97 18.26 6.39
CA SER A 12 2.97 17.90 5.39
C SER A 12 4.35 17.70 6.00
N ALA A 13 4.98 16.60 5.63
CA ALA A 13 6.40 16.35 5.77
C ALA A 13 7.10 16.27 4.40
N TRP A 14 6.42 16.68 3.33
CA TRP A 14 6.99 16.76 1.99
C TRP A 14 8.10 17.81 1.98
N THR A 15 9.23 17.50 1.35
CA THR A 15 10.31 18.47 1.19
C THR A 15 10.84 18.53 -0.23
N GLU A 16 11.12 19.74 -0.70
CA GLU A 16 11.83 20.02 -1.95
C GLU A 16 13.08 20.82 -1.63
N HIS A 17 14.24 20.38 -2.11
CA HIS A 17 15.53 21.03 -1.84
C HIS A 17 15.77 21.29 -0.33
N GLY A 18 15.37 20.34 0.52
CA GLY A 18 15.51 20.42 1.97
C GLY A 18 14.48 21.30 2.69
N ARG A 19 13.56 21.97 1.98
CA ARG A 19 12.53 22.84 2.57
C ARG A 19 11.18 22.15 2.58
N ALA A 20 10.43 22.32 3.68
CA ALA A 20 9.07 21.78 3.79
C ALA A 20 8.12 22.47 2.80
N VAL A 21 7.29 21.68 2.13
CA VAL A 21 6.28 22.16 1.17
C VAL A 21 4.89 21.91 1.75
N PRO A 22 4.08 22.95 2.01
CA PRO A 22 2.71 22.78 2.48
C PRO A 22 1.84 21.99 1.49
N ALA A 23 0.91 21.17 1.98
CA ALA A 23 0.07 20.34 1.12
C ALA A 23 -0.78 21.16 0.13
N ALA A 24 -1.25 22.35 0.55
CA ALA A 24 -1.98 23.28 -0.32
C ALA A 24 -1.13 23.78 -1.51
N ARG A 25 0.19 23.92 -1.35
CA ARG A 25 1.08 24.25 -2.48
C ARG A 25 1.25 23.07 -3.43
N LEU A 26 1.31 21.84 -2.90
CA LEU A 26 1.39 20.64 -3.73
C LEU A 26 0.14 20.48 -4.59
N THR A 27 -1.06 20.65 -4.04
CA THR A 27 -2.29 20.54 -4.82
C THR A 27 -2.47 21.69 -5.81
N ALA A 28 -2.04 22.91 -5.46
CA ALA A 28 -2.01 24.02 -6.41
C ALA A 28 -1.09 23.73 -7.60
N GLY A 29 0.11 23.17 -7.37
CA GLY A 29 1.02 22.77 -8.45
C GLY A 29 0.48 21.64 -9.34
N LEU A 30 -0.31 20.71 -8.77
CA LEU A 30 -0.95 19.64 -9.55
C LEU A 30 -2.10 20.15 -10.43
N ALA A 31 -2.69 21.30 -10.07
CA ALA A 31 -3.81 21.95 -10.74
C ALA A 31 -3.40 23.34 -11.29
N GLU A 32 -2.20 23.44 -11.86
CA GLU A 32 -1.68 24.68 -12.42
C GLU A 32 -2.68 25.37 -13.36
N GLY A 33 -2.82 26.69 -13.22
CA GLY A 33 -3.78 27.50 -13.99
C GLY A 33 -5.22 27.45 -13.50
N LEU A 34 -5.57 26.62 -12.50
CA LEU A 34 -6.91 26.61 -11.93
C LEU A 34 -7.20 27.96 -11.25
N PRO A 35 -8.21 28.73 -11.68
CA PRO A 35 -8.63 29.92 -10.95
C PRO A 35 -9.22 29.51 -9.59
N LEU A 36 -8.58 29.98 -8.52
CA LEU A 36 -9.01 29.77 -7.13
C LEU A 36 -9.61 31.07 -6.57
N PRO A 37 -10.69 31.00 -5.79
CA PRO A 37 -11.10 32.11 -4.95
C PRO A 37 -9.97 32.56 -4.01
N ASP A 38 -9.90 33.86 -3.73
CA ASP A 38 -8.81 34.45 -2.97
C ASP A 38 -8.59 33.76 -1.61
N GLY A 39 -7.34 33.40 -1.33
CA GLY A 39 -6.93 32.78 -0.08
C GLY A 39 -7.32 31.30 0.09
N THR A 40 -8.02 30.68 -0.87
CA THR A 40 -8.44 29.28 -0.76
C THR A 40 -7.36 28.28 -1.25
N ALA A 41 -7.46 27.03 -0.79
CA ALA A 41 -6.61 25.93 -1.25
C ALA A 41 -7.35 25.00 -2.21
N ALA A 42 -6.64 24.47 -3.22
CA ALA A 42 -7.18 23.46 -4.12
C ALA A 42 -7.39 22.12 -3.39
N LEU A 43 -8.63 21.63 -3.39
CA LEU A 43 -9.04 20.36 -2.79
C LEU A 43 -9.47 19.37 -3.89
N PRO A 44 -8.58 18.44 -4.31
CA PRO A 44 -8.91 17.41 -5.28
C PRO A 44 -9.84 16.36 -4.69
N LEU A 45 -10.84 15.94 -5.47
CA LEU A 45 -11.82 14.93 -5.08
C LEU A 45 -12.05 13.97 -6.24
N HIS A 46 -12.44 12.74 -5.91
CA HIS A 46 -12.89 11.80 -6.93
C HIS A 46 -14.21 12.33 -7.55
N PRO A 47 -14.39 12.34 -8.89
CA PRO A 47 -15.60 12.94 -9.50
C PRO A 47 -16.93 12.33 -9.03
N TRP A 48 -16.95 11.04 -8.72
CA TRP A 48 -18.11 10.41 -8.08
C TRP A 48 -18.36 10.95 -6.67
N GLN A 49 -17.29 11.07 -5.87
CA GLN A 49 -17.36 11.56 -4.49
C GLN A 49 -17.82 13.02 -4.45
N ALA A 50 -17.29 13.87 -5.34
CA ALA A 50 -17.66 15.29 -5.42
C ALA A 50 -19.14 15.53 -5.76
N ARG A 51 -19.81 14.57 -6.40
CA ARG A 51 -21.26 14.64 -6.67
C ARG A 51 -22.06 14.22 -5.44
N GLU A 52 -21.73 13.07 -4.87
CA GLU A 52 -22.42 12.53 -3.69
C GLU A 52 -22.27 13.41 -2.45
N LEU A 53 -21.09 14.02 -2.24
CA LEU A 53 -20.84 14.86 -1.08
C LEU A 53 -21.76 16.10 -0.99
N ARG A 54 -22.23 16.64 -2.12
CA ARG A 54 -23.07 17.86 -2.13
C ARG A 54 -24.40 17.66 -1.43
N GLU A 55 -24.87 16.41 -1.36
CA GLU A 55 -26.12 16.05 -0.71
C GLU A 55 -25.94 15.85 0.80
N ARG A 56 -24.70 15.83 1.31
CA ARG A 56 -24.42 15.67 2.74
C ARG A 56 -24.62 17.00 3.48
N PRO A 57 -25.35 17.03 4.61
CA PRO A 57 -25.67 18.27 5.33
C PRO A 57 -24.45 19.13 5.69
N ALA A 58 -23.36 18.53 6.19
CA ALA A 58 -22.16 19.27 6.57
C ALA A 58 -21.49 19.95 5.37
N VAL A 59 -21.41 19.27 4.22
CA VAL A 59 -20.81 19.85 3.00
C VAL A 59 -21.72 20.93 2.42
N ALA A 60 -23.03 20.71 2.41
CA ALA A 60 -24.01 21.70 1.96
C ALA A 60 -23.94 22.99 2.79
N ALA A 61 -23.79 22.87 4.11
CA ALA A 61 -23.62 24.02 5.01
C ALA A 61 -22.33 24.79 4.72
N LEU A 62 -21.21 24.10 4.48
CA LEU A 62 -19.93 24.75 4.14
C LEU A 62 -19.98 25.45 2.77
N LEU A 63 -20.66 24.86 1.79
CA LEU A 63 -20.90 25.50 0.48
C LEU A 63 -21.75 26.77 0.64
N ALA A 64 -22.85 26.70 1.40
CA ALA A 64 -23.73 27.85 1.66
C ALA A 64 -23.02 28.98 2.42
N ALA A 65 -22.08 28.63 3.32
CA ALA A 65 -21.27 29.58 4.07
C ALA A 65 -20.09 30.17 3.25
N GLY A 66 -19.88 29.73 2.01
CA GLY A 66 -18.74 30.15 1.19
C GLY A 66 -17.39 29.67 1.72
N LEU A 67 -17.38 28.58 2.50
CA LEU A 67 -16.17 27.94 3.05
C LEU A 67 -15.66 26.80 2.17
N LEU A 68 -16.53 26.27 1.30
CA LEU A 68 -16.19 25.38 0.20
C LEU A 68 -16.69 26.00 -1.11
N HIS A 69 -15.94 25.77 -2.18
CA HIS A 69 -16.30 26.21 -3.52
C HIS A 69 -16.22 25.03 -4.50
N ASP A 70 -17.31 24.79 -5.21
CA ASP A 70 -17.30 23.86 -6.33
C ASP A 70 -16.69 24.53 -7.57
N LEU A 71 -15.61 23.93 -8.07
CA LEU A 71 -14.88 24.42 -9.24
C LEU A 71 -15.08 23.51 -10.46
N GLY A 72 -15.84 22.42 -10.31
CA GLY A 72 -15.97 21.40 -11.34
C GLY A 72 -14.68 20.61 -11.61
N PRO A 73 -14.68 19.75 -12.64
CA PRO A 73 -13.48 19.06 -13.12
C PRO A 73 -12.51 20.05 -13.78
N TYR A 74 -11.21 19.89 -13.53
CA TYR A 74 -10.16 20.71 -14.12
C TYR A 74 -8.87 19.91 -14.32
N GLY A 75 -8.11 20.26 -15.36
CA GLY A 75 -6.77 19.74 -15.62
C GLY A 75 -6.72 18.42 -16.39
N GLU A 76 -5.51 17.86 -16.42
CA GLU A 76 -5.17 16.64 -17.14
C GLU A 76 -5.88 15.38 -16.63
N HIS A 77 -5.90 14.34 -17.46
CA HIS A 77 -6.44 13.03 -17.08
C HIS A 77 -5.60 12.32 -16.02
N TRP A 78 -6.30 11.74 -15.05
CA TRP A 78 -5.73 10.89 -14.02
C TRP A 78 -6.26 9.46 -14.18
N HIS A 79 -5.39 8.47 -13.97
CA HIS A 79 -5.73 7.06 -14.15
C HIS A 79 -5.93 6.37 -12.80
N PRO A 80 -7.10 5.75 -12.54
CA PRO A 80 -7.31 4.99 -11.32
C PRO A 80 -6.39 3.77 -11.28
N THR A 81 -5.76 3.54 -10.13
CA THR A 81 -4.96 2.34 -9.86
C THR A 81 -5.85 1.20 -9.35
N SER A 82 -5.26 0.05 -8.98
CA SER A 82 -6.02 -1.11 -8.51
C SER A 82 -6.82 -0.91 -7.22
N SER A 83 -6.60 0.18 -6.47
CA SER A 83 -7.47 0.57 -5.34
C SER A 83 -8.70 1.38 -5.76
N VAL A 84 -8.83 1.71 -7.05
CA VAL A 84 -9.80 2.63 -7.68
C VAL A 84 -9.64 4.08 -7.24
N ARG A 85 -9.57 4.32 -5.93
CA ARG A 85 -9.53 5.65 -5.31
C ARG A 85 -8.15 6.33 -5.30
N THR A 86 -7.08 5.57 -5.52
CA THR A 86 -5.75 6.16 -5.75
C THR A 86 -5.55 6.35 -7.23
N VAL A 87 -5.31 7.58 -7.64
CA VAL A 87 -5.13 7.97 -9.03
C VAL A 87 -3.68 8.38 -9.33
N HIS A 88 -3.22 8.05 -10.53
CA HIS A 88 -1.86 8.29 -11.02
C HIS A 88 -1.91 9.10 -12.31
N ARG A 89 -1.01 10.06 -12.45
CA ARG A 89 -0.75 10.77 -13.70
C ARG A 89 0.74 10.60 -14.05
N PRO A 90 1.09 9.98 -15.19
CA PRO A 90 2.48 9.87 -15.62
C PRO A 90 3.17 11.23 -15.65
N GLY A 91 4.40 11.31 -15.15
CA GLY A 91 5.17 12.56 -15.08
C GLY A 91 4.76 13.53 -13.96
N ALA A 92 3.65 13.29 -13.25
CA ALA A 92 3.34 14.07 -12.05
C ALA A 92 4.26 13.65 -10.89
N PRO A 93 4.72 14.59 -10.03
CA PRO A 93 5.56 14.26 -8.88
C PRO A 93 4.79 13.51 -7.78
N ALA A 94 3.46 13.53 -7.83
CA ALA A 94 2.58 12.94 -6.83
C ALA A 94 1.45 12.11 -7.45
N MET A 95 1.03 11.10 -6.69
CA MET A 95 -0.25 10.40 -6.84
C MET A 95 -1.24 10.96 -5.81
N LEU A 96 -2.54 10.80 -6.05
CA LEU A 96 -3.59 11.23 -5.12
C LEU A 96 -4.40 10.03 -4.64
N LYS A 97 -4.46 9.81 -3.32
CA LYS A 97 -5.36 8.82 -2.71
C LYS A 97 -6.57 9.56 -2.13
N LEU A 98 -7.68 9.47 -2.86
CA LEU A 98 -8.89 10.26 -2.65
C LEU A 98 -9.87 9.46 -1.78
N SER A 99 -10.67 10.13 -0.97
CA SER A 99 -11.83 9.50 -0.34
C SER A 99 -12.86 9.08 -1.40
N LEU A 100 -13.46 7.90 -1.20
CA LEU A 100 -14.49 7.33 -2.06
C LEU A 100 -15.50 6.54 -1.23
N GLY A 101 -16.72 7.07 -1.11
CA GLY A 101 -17.84 6.53 -0.33
C GLY A 101 -18.40 5.18 -0.81
N VAL A 102 -17.71 4.50 -1.74
CA VAL A 102 -18.05 3.20 -2.31
C VAL A 102 -17.41 2.08 -1.50
N ARG A 103 -18.14 0.97 -1.33
CA ARG A 103 -17.65 -0.24 -0.70
C ARG A 103 -16.89 -1.09 -1.73
N ILE A 104 -15.59 -1.31 -1.50
CA ILE A 104 -14.73 -2.14 -2.34
C ILE A 104 -14.17 -3.25 -1.47
N THR A 105 -14.43 -4.50 -1.87
CA THR A 105 -14.25 -5.71 -1.05
C THR A 105 -14.94 -5.57 0.31
N ASN A 106 -14.18 -5.47 1.40
CA ASN A 106 -14.69 -5.55 2.76
C ASN A 106 -14.86 -4.19 3.45
N SER A 107 -14.53 -3.08 2.78
CA SER A 107 -14.55 -1.76 3.42
C SER A 107 -15.14 -0.67 2.55
N ARG A 108 -15.76 0.33 3.20
CA ARG A 108 -15.98 1.64 2.56
C ARG A 108 -14.64 2.31 2.33
N ARG A 109 -14.46 3.02 1.21
CA ARG A 109 -13.15 3.56 0.82
C ARG A 109 -13.04 5.07 1.06
N GLU A 110 -13.62 5.56 2.14
CA GLU A 110 -13.31 6.90 2.67
C GLU A 110 -12.02 6.82 3.48
N ASN A 111 -11.18 7.85 3.42
CA ASN A 111 -9.97 7.91 4.24
C ASN A 111 -10.38 8.33 5.66
N LEU A 112 -9.70 7.79 6.66
CA LEU A 112 -9.90 8.20 8.06
C LEU A 112 -8.80 9.19 8.47
N ARG A 113 -9.14 10.17 9.32
CA ARG A 113 -8.17 11.18 9.78
C ARG A 113 -6.92 10.56 10.41
N LYS A 114 -7.07 9.51 11.23
CA LYS A 114 -5.93 8.77 11.83
C LYS A 114 -4.98 8.16 10.78
N GLU A 115 -5.51 7.72 9.64
CA GLU A 115 -4.70 7.18 8.54
C GLU A 115 -3.93 8.28 7.82
N LEU A 116 -4.50 9.49 7.76
CA LEU A 116 -3.82 10.63 7.19
C LEU A 116 -2.58 10.99 8.02
N HIS A 117 -2.73 11.09 9.34
CA HIS A 117 -1.62 11.30 10.26
C HIS A 117 -0.57 10.19 10.14
N ARG A 118 -0.99 8.92 10.06
CA ARG A 118 -0.09 7.76 9.91
C ARG A 118 0.86 7.90 8.72
N GLY A 119 0.37 8.38 7.57
CA GLY A 119 1.20 8.55 6.37
C GLY A 119 2.37 9.52 6.61
N VAL A 120 2.06 10.69 7.19
CA VAL A 120 3.05 11.73 7.48
C VAL A 120 3.99 11.29 8.61
N GLU A 121 3.47 10.66 9.65
CA GLU A 121 4.25 10.10 10.75
C GLU A 121 5.28 9.08 10.28
N VAL A 122 4.88 8.12 9.44
CA VAL A 122 5.81 7.15 8.87
C VAL A 122 6.85 7.83 7.99
N HIS A 123 6.44 8.83 7.18
CA HIS A 123 7.42 9.60 6.41
C HIS A 123 8.46 10.28 7.30
N ARG A 124 8.04 10.91 8.40
CA ARG A 124 8.94 11.51 9.41
C ARG A 124 9.84 10.48 10.06
N LEU A 125 9.29 9.33 10.47
CA LEU A 125 10.04 8.24 11.08
C LEU A 125 11.15 7.73 10.16
N LEU A 126 10.84 7.52 8.88
CA LEU A 126 11.81 7.10 7.87
C LEU A 126 12.96 8.12 7.75
N ARG A 127 12.69 9.42 7.89
CA ARG A 127 13.71 10.49 7.83
C ARG A 127 14.61 10.59 9.06
N THR A 128 14.38 9.82 10.12
CA THR A 128 15.27 9.77 11.30
C THR A 128 16.58 9.03 11.05
N GLY A 129 16.89 8.69 9.79
CA GLY A 129 17.98 7.80 9.38
C GLY A 129 17.56 6.35 9.21
N LEU A 130 16.31 5.98 9.55
CA LEU A 130 15.80 4.62 9.31
C LEU A 130 15.72 4.29 7.82
N ALA A 131 15.36 5.24 6.96
CA ALA A 131 15.40 5.05 5.51
C ALA A 131 16.82 4.78 5.01
N ASP A 132 17.83 5.46 5.54
CA ASP A 132 19.22 5.27 5.13
C ASP A 132 19.73 3.89 5.56
N GLN A 133 19.39 3.45 6.78
CA GLN A 133 19.67 2.10 7.29
C GLN A 133 19.03 1.03 6.40
N TRP A 134 17.76 1.24 6.02
CA TRP A 134 17.06 0.37 5.09
C TRP A 134 17.79 0.33 3.75
N GLN A 135 18.00 1.48 3.11
CA GLN A 135 18.57 1.54 1.76
C GLN A 135 19.99 0.98 1.70
N ALA A 136 20.77 1.10 2.77
CA ALA A 136 22.08 0.45 2.89
C ALA A 136 21.96 -1.08 2.88
N ALA A 137 20.97 -1.65 3.57
CA ALA A 137 20.73 -3.09 3.61
C ALA A 137 20.04 -3.62 2.35
N HIS A 138 19.13 -2.83 1.77
CA HIS A 138 18.21 -3.24 0.71
C HIS A 138 17.98 -2.12 -0.32
N PRO A 139 19.00 -1.77 -1.14
CA PRO A 139 18.97 -0.60 -2.04
C PRO A 139 17.96 -0.70 -3.19
N ARG A 140 17.35 -1.87 -3.39
CA ARG A 140 16.41 -2.14 -4.48
C ARG A 140 14.95 -2.15 -4.01
N PHE A 141 14.70 -1.93 -2.72
CA PHE A 141 13.37 -1.87 -2.14
C PHE A 141 13.11 -0.54 -1.44
N ASP A 142 11.93 0.04 -1.60
CA ASP A 142 11.51 1.23 -0.84
C ASP A 142 10.00 1.25 -0.63
N ILE A 143 9.52 2.17 0.19
CA ILE A 143 8.12 2.45 0.40
C ILE A 143 7.69 3.64 -0.46
N VAL A 144 6.54 3.54 -1.14
CA VAL A 144 5.86 4.67 -1.76
C VAL A 144 5.17 5.48 -0.66
N ARG A 145 5.76 6.61 -0.31
CA ARG A 145 5.43 7.40 0.90
C ARG A 145 4.23 8.32 0.68
N ASP A 146 3.54 8.60 1.78
CA ASP A 146 2.35 9.46 1.86
C ASP A 146 2.63 10.68 2.74
N PRO A 147 3.51 11.60 2.30
CA PRO A 147 4.07 12.65 3.17
C PRO A 147 3.14 13.82 3.48
N ALA A 148 2.00 13.97 2.82
CA ALA A 148 1.16 15.16 2.98
C ALA A 148 -0.32 14.87 2.72
N TRP A 149 -1.22 15.60 3.37
CA TRP A 149 -2.66 15.45 3.16
C TRP A 149 -3.41 16.78 3.33
N LEU A 150 -4.61 16.84 2.75
CA LEU A 150 -5.61 17.87 3.02
C LEU A 150 -6.91 17.19 3.43
N ALA A 151 -7.65 17.84 4.30
CA ALA A 151 -8.98 17.46 4.71
C ALA A 151 -9.77 18.71 5.11
N VAL A 152 -11.03 18.51 5.48
CA VAL A 152 -11.95 19.59 5.84
C VAL A 152 -12.57 19.27 7.19
N ASP A 153 -12.61 20.26 8.06
CA ASP A 153 -13.31 20.20 9.34
C ASP A 153 -14.53 21.13 9.31
N THR A 154 -15.48 20.95 10.21
CA THR A 154 -16.53 21.93 10.46
C THR A 154 -15.91 23.17 11.11
N PRO A 155 -16.61 24.32 11.16
CA PRO A 155 -16.14 25.49 11.92
C PRO A 155 -15.89 25.20 13.40
N ASP A 156 -16.53 24.15 13.95
CA ASP A 156 -16.35 23.70 15.33
C ASP A 156 -15.15 22.74 15.51
N GLY A 157 -14.44 22.41 14.42
CA GLY A 157 -13.24 21.56 14.45
C GLY A 157 -13.49 20.07 14.25
N GLU A 158 -14.71 19.65 13.89
CA GLU A 158 -15.04 18.24 13.68
C GLU A 158 -14.70 17.79 12.25
N PRO A 159 -14.01 16.64 12.05
CA PRO A 159 -13.71 16.15 10.69
C PRO A 159 -14.95 15.94 9.84
N VAL A 160 -14.93 16.41 8.58
CA VAL A 160 -15.98 16.19 7.58
C VAL A 160 -15.58 15.02 6.66
N PRO A 161 -16.13 13.80 6.86
CA PRO A 161 -15.67 12.63 6.16
C PRO A 161 -15.93 12.69 4.66
N GLY A 162 -14.97 12.19 3.89
CA GLY A 162 -15.12 12.02 2.45
C GLY A 162 -14.50 13.15 1.62
N LEU A 163 -14.05 14.23 2.26
CA LEU A 163 -13.29 15.32 1.64
C LEU A 163 -11.77 15.12 1.74
N ASP A 164 -11.33 14.11 2.47
CA ASP A 164 -9.92 13.82 2.75
C ASP A 164 -9.14 13.34 1.50
N VAL A 165 -7.96 13.91 1.30
CA VAL A 165 -7.00 13.51 0.27
C VAL A 165 -5.61 13.30 0.87
N MET A 166 -5.01 12.16 0.52
CA MET A 166 -3.59 11.91 0.76
C MET A 166 -2.78 12.15 -0.51
N ILE A 167 -1.68 12.88 -0.38
CA ILE A 167 -0.71 13.16 -1.43
C ILE A 167 0.45 12.20 -1.26
N ARG A 168 0.61 11.33 -2.26
CA ARG A 168 1.59 10.25 -2.30
C ARG A 168 2.73 10.62 -3.22
N HIS A 169 3.97 10.33 -2.86
CA HIS A 169 5.09 10.42 -3.80
C HIS A 169 4.83 9.57 -5.04
N ASN A 170 5.15 10.09 -6.23
CA ASN A 170 5.21 9.28 -7.44
C ASN A 170 6.68 8.97 -7.80
N PRO A 171 7.22 7.80 -7.40
CA PRO A 171 8.62 7.46 -7.66
C PRO A 171 8.83 6.85 -9.05
N PHE A 172 7.80 6.74 -9.89
CA PHE A 172 7.86 6.01 -11.15
C PHE A 172 8.12 6.96 -12.31
N ALA A 173 9.22 6.72 -13.02
CA ALA A 173 9.56 7.42 -14.25
C ALA A 173 8.75 6.89 -15.44
N LEU A 174 8.73 7.67 -16.53
CA LEU A 174 8.20 7.20 -17.81
C LEU A 174 9.03 6.00 -18.28
N GLY A 175 8.38 4.86 -18.51
CA GLY A 175 9.02 3.62 -18.93
C GLY A 175 9.33 2.63 -17.81
N ASP A 176 9.20 3.03 -16.54
CA ASP A 176 9.33 2.10 -15.42
C ASP A 176 8.23 1.03 -15.48
N ASP A 177 8.64 -0.23 -15.27
CA ASP A 177 7.73 -1.35 -15.20
C ASP A 177 7.48 -1.78 -13.75
N ALA A 178 6.64 -1.00 -13.07
CA ALA A 178 6.18 -1.27 -11.71
C ALA A 178 4.78 -1.89 -11.73
N VAL A 179 4.66 -3.14 -11.28
CA VAL A 179 3.38 -3.87 -11.30
C VAL A 179 3.05 -4.47 -9.94
N CYS A 180 1.80 -4.32 -9.49
CA CYS A 180 1.37 -5.00 -8.28
C CYS A 180 1.22 -6.51 -8.52
N ILE A 181 1.57 -7.31 -7.52
CA ILE A 181 1.56 -8.77 -7.65
C ILE A 181 0.18 -9.28 -8.03
N ALA A 182 -0.89 -8.69 -7.49
CA ALA A 182 -2.25 -9.09 -7.82
C ALA A 182 -2.56 -8.92 -9.33
N ALA A 183 -2.11 -7.85 -9.96
CA ALA A 183 -2.31 -7.62 -11.40
C ALA A 183 -1.35 -8.46 -12.25
N LEU A 184 -0.16 -8.75 -11.74
CA LEU A 184 0.83 -9.59 -12.40
C LEU A 184 0.34 -11.04 -12.53
N THR A 185 -0.28 -11.57 -11.48
CA THR A 185 -0.69 -12.98 -11.38
C THR A 185 -2.09 -13.25 -11.93
N ALA A 186 -2.97 -12.25 -11.99
CA ALA A 186 -4.34 -12.42 -12.46
C ALA A 186 -4.43 -12.76 -13.97
N PRO A 187 -5.10 -13.86 -14.36
CA PRO A 187 -5.44 -14.11 -15.76
C PRO A 187 -6.31 -13.00 -16.33
N ARG A 188 -5.97 -12.51 -17.52
CA ARG A 188 -6.70 -11.46 -18.23
C ARG A 188 -6.88 -11.81 -19.70
N PRO A 189 -7.89 -11.25 -20.40
CA PRO A 189 -7.98 -11.36 -21.84
C PRO A 189 -6.78 -10.67 -22.50
N TRP A 190 -6.29 -11.24 -23.60
CA TRP A 190 -5.25 -10.64 -24.44
C TRP A 190 -5.81 -10.42 -25.85
N PRO A 191 -5.56 -9.26 -26.47
CA PRO A 191 -5.98 -9.03 -27.85
C PRO A 191 -5.47 -10.14 -28.77
N GLY A 192 -6.38 -10.81 -29.48
CA GLY A 192 -6.04 -11.88 -30.43
C GLY A 192 -5.71 -13.25 -29.81
N ASP A 193 -5.84 -13.45 -28.49
CA ASP A 193 -5.75 -14.77 -27.87
C ASP A 193 -7.07 -15.13 -27.16
N PRO A 194 -7.72 -16.26 -27.51
CA PRO A 194 -8.96 -16.68 -26.86
C PRO A 194 -8.75 -17.15 -25.41
N ARG A 195 -7.51 -17.40 -24.98
CA ARG A 195 -7.20 -17.84 -23.62
C ARG A 195 -6.93 -16.65 -22.70
N MET A 196 -7.44 -16.74 -21.48
CA MET A 196 -6.99 -15.85 -20.41
C MET A 196 -5.60 -16.29 -19.95
N ARG A 197 -4.67 -15.34 -19.90
CA ARG A 197 -3.30 -15.56 -19.40
C ARG A 197 -2.93 -14.44 -18.46
N SER A 198 -2.12 -14.75 -17.45
CA SER A 198 -1.58 -13.69 -16.61
C SER A 198 -0.42 -12.97 -17.30
N ARG A 199 -0.03 -11.82 -16.76
CA ARG A 199 1.21 -11.18 -17.20
C ARG A 199 2.44 -11.99 -16.76
N LEU A 200 2.39 -12.65 -15.59
CA LEU A 200 3.46 -13.53 -15.11
C LEU A 200 3.77 -14.65 -16.12
N GLU A 201 2.74 -15.33 -16.62
CA GLU A 201 2.89 -16.40 -17.62
C GLU A 201 3.61 -15.89 -18.87
N VAL A 202 3.16 -14.77 -19.42
CA VAL A 202 3.77 -14.16 -20.62
C VAL A 202 5.25 -13.81 -20.37
N LEU A 203 5.57 -13.23 -19.21
CA LEU A 203 6.94 -12.85 -18.87
C LEU A 203 7.85 -14.09 -18.72
N VAL A 204 7.41 -15.11 -17.98
CA VAL A 204 8.21 -16.32 -17.75
C VAL A 204 8.45 -17.07 -19.05
N HIS A 205 7.45 -17.22 -19.92
CA HIS A 205 7.63 -17.83 -21.23
C HIS A 205 8.57 -17.02 -22.13
N GLY A 206 8.43 -15.69 -22.14
CA GLY A 206 9.33 -14.82 -22.88
C GLY A 206 10.79 -14.92 -22.40
N LEU A 207 10.99 -14.97 -21.08
CA LEU A 207 12.29 -15.17 -20.46
C LEU A 207 12.89 -16.55 -20.79
N ALA A 208 12.08 -17.61 -20.73
CA ALA A 208 12.50 -18.96 -21.12
C ALA A 208 12.96 -19.01 -22.59
N ALA A 209 12.20 -18.40 -23.50
CA ALA A 209 12.56 -18.32 -24.91
C ALA A 209 13.87 -17.54 -25.13
N ARG A 210 14.06 -16.39 -24.48
CA ARG A 210 15.28 -15.56 -24.62
C ARG A 210 16.52 -16.21 -24.01
N THR A 211 16.37 -16.90 -22.89
CA THR A 211 17.49 -17.50 -22.15
C THR A 211 17.84 -18.92 -22.62
N GLY A 212 16.99 -19.55 -23.43
CA GLY A 212 17.13 -20.95 -23.83
C GLY A 212 16.93 -21.95 -22.68
N ARG A 213 16.38 -21.51 -21.54
CA ARG A 213 16.17 -22.34 -20.36
C ARG A 213 14.73 -22.82 -20.26
N GLY A 214 14.52 -23.94 -19.58
CA GLY A 214 13.18 -24.45 -19.30
C GLY A 214 12.37 -23.50 -18.44
N VAL A 215 11.06 -23.40 -18.72
CA VAL A 215 10.08 -22.57 -17.99
C VAL A 215 10.16 -22.78 -16.47
N PRO A 216 10.25 -24.02 -15.92
CA PRO A 216 10.34 -24.21 -14.48
C PRO A 216 11.62 -23.62 -13.85
N ALA A 217 12.74 -23.66 -14.57
CA ALA A 217 14.00 -23.10 -14.08
C ALA A 217 13.96 -21.56 -14.04
N VAL A 218 13.36 -20.94 -15.07
CA VAL A 218 13.14 -19.49 -15.12
C VAL A 218 12.15 -19.05 -14.06
N ALA A 219 11.04 -19.76 -13.87
CA ALA A 219 10.05 -19.48 -12.83
C ALA A 219 10.67 -19.55 -11.42
N ALA A 220 11.47 -20.58 -11.14
CA ALA A 220 12.16 -20.72 -9.86
C ALA A 220 13.15 -19.56 -9.60
N GLU A 221 13.90 -19.15 -10.62
CA GLU A 221 14.81 -18.00 -10.49
C GLU A 221 14.05 -16.68 -10.30
N TRP A 222 12.98 -16.46 -11.05
CA TRP A 222 12.13 -15.28 -10.90
C TRP A 222 11.60 -15.20 -9.47
N PHE A 223 11.11 -16.32 -8.93
CA PHE A 223 10.61 -16.41 -7.56
C PHE A 223 11.72 -16.16 -6.52
N LEU A 224 12.92 -16.72 -6.70
CA LEU A 224 14.05 -16.47 -5.79
C LEU A 224 14.47 -14.99 -5.79
N ARG A 225 14.52 -14.33 -6.95
CA ARG A 225 14.76 -12.89 -7.06
C ARG A 225 13.67 -12.09 -6.33
N TYR A 226 12.42 -12.49 -6.46
CA TYR A 226 11.32 -11.88 -5.73
C TYR A 226 11.46 -12.01 -4.21
N LEU A 227 11.81 -13.20 -3.70
CA LEU A 227 12.04 -13.41 -2.27
C LEU A 227 13.15 -12.49 -1.74
N ASP A 228 14.24 -12.35 -2.48
CA ASP A 228 15.37 -11.52 -2.06
C ASP A 228 15.10 -10.02 -2.18
N LEU A 229 14.52 -9.58 -3.29
CA LEU A 229 14.31 -8.15 -3.59
C LEU A 229 13.07 -7.56 -2.91
N VAL A 230 12.13 -8.40 -2.49
CA VAL A 230 10.83 -7.97 -1.94
C VAL A 230 10.60 -8.51 -0.54
N ILE A 231 10.71 -9.82 -0.33
CA ILE A 231 10.34 -10.41 0.97
C ILE A 231 11.41 -10.17 2.04
N ARG A 232 12.69 -10.32 1.70
CA ARG A 232 13.79 -10.08 2.65
C ARG A 232 13.76 -8.65 3.24
N PRO A 233 13.57 -7.57 2.46
CA PRO A 233 13.40 -6.23 3.02
C PRO A 233 12.24 -6.09 4.01
N LEU A 234 11.10 -6.75 3.76
CA LEU A 234 9.97 -6.75 4.68
C LEU A 234 10.32 -7.42 6.02
N LEU A 235 11.03 -8.55 5.96
CA LEU A 235 11.52 -9.26 7.15
C LEU A 235 12.56 -8.45 7.91
N TRP A 236 13.44 -7.75 7.20
CA TRP A 236 14.42 -6.87 7.81
C TRP A 236 13.74 -5.72 8.55
N LEU A 237 12.75 -5.06 7.94
CA LEU A 237 12.05 -3.94 8.57
C LEU A 237 11.34 -4.38 9.86
N ASP A 238 10.67 -5.52 9.81
CA ASP A 238 10.00 -6.11 10.97
C ASP A 238 11.00 -6.46 12.08
N GLY A 239 12.09 -7.16 11.75
CA GLY A 239 13.07 -7.62 12.72
C GLY A 239 13.98 -6.54 13.31
N GLN A 240 14.36 -5.55 12.51
CA GLN A 240 15.32 -4.52 12.89
C GLN A 240 14.66 -3.23 13.37
N ALA A 241 13.53 -2.84 12.78
CA ALA A 241 12.84 -1.59 13.14
C ALA A 241 11.56 -1.82 13.95
N GLY A 242 11.06 -3.05 14.04
CA GLY A 242 9.78 -3.33 14.70
C GLY A 242 8.57 -2.88 13.92
N ILE A 243 8.69 -2.73 12.59
CA ILE A 243 7.63 -2.24 11.72
C ILE A 243 7.25 -3.34 10.74
N ALA A 244 6.07 -3.91 10.92
CA ALA A 244 5.51 -4.85 9.97
C ALA A 244 4.58 -4.13 8.97
N LEU A 245 4.57 -4.62 7.73
CA LEU A 245 3.78 -4.04 6.64
C LEU A 245 2.71 -5.02 6.18
N GLU A 246 1.49 -4.54 5.95
CA GLU A 246 0.39 -5.23 5.26
C GLU A 246 0.70 -5.38 3.76
N ALA A 247 1.81 -6.04 3.45
CA ALA A 247 2.34 -6.24 2.11
C ALA A 247 1.66 -7.43 1.41
N HIS A 248 0.33 -7.38 1.30
CA HIS A 248 -0.45 -8.29 0.49
C HIS A 248 -0.26 -7.99 -1.01
N GLN A 249 -0.72 -8.86 -1.91
CA GLN A 249 -0.39 -8.77 -3.34
C GLN A 249 -0.75 -7.43 -4.02
N GLN A 250 -1.75 -6.69 -3.55
CA GLN A 250 -2.12 -5.39 -4.13
C GLN A 250 -1.22 -4.22 -3.64
N ASN A 251 -0.63 -4.33 -2.45
CA ASN A 251 0.23 -3.33 -1.81
C ASN A 251 1.72 -3.57 -2.09
N THR A 252 2.05 -4.73 -2.66
CA THR A 252 3.39 -5.08 -3.10
C THR A 252 3.52 -4.88 -4.60
N LEU A 253 4.46 -4.03 -5.00
CA LEU A 253 4.88 -3.84 -6.38
C LEU A 253 6.22 -4.53 -6.60
N VAL A 254 6.37 -5.19 -7.75
CA VAL A 254 7.67 -5.62 -8.27
C VAL A 254 8.08 -4.69 -9.40
N LEU A 255 9.35 -4.31 -9.43
CA LEU A 255 9.97 -3.58 -10.52
C LEU A 255 10.62 -4.59 -11.46
N LEU A 256 10.30 -4.51 -12.74
CA LEU A 256 10.83 -5.40 -13.78
C LEU A 256 11.84 -4.66 -14.65
N ASP A 257 12.90 -5.35 -15.06
CA ASP A 257 13.75 -4.87 -16.17
C ASP A 257 13.03 -5.05 -17.53
N PRO A 258 13.58 -4.50 -18.63
CA PRO A 258 12.97 -4.65 -19.96
C PRO A 258 12.79 -6.11 -20.39
N GLU A 259 13.59 -7.03 -19.84
CA GLU A 259 13.47 -8.46 -20.09
C GLU A 259 12.39 -9.14 -19.21
N GLY A 260 11.89 -8.49 -18.16
CA GLY A 260 10.86 -9.01 -17.28
C GLY A 260 11.36 -9.70 -16.00
N TRP A 261 12.65 -9.58 -15.66
CA TRP A 261 13.16 -10.07 -14.38
C TRP A 261 12.86 -9.08 -13.24
N PRO A 262 12.60 -9.57 -12.01
CA PRO A 262 12.54 -8.71 -10.84
C PRO A 262 13.89 -8.05 -10.61
N THR A 263 13.87 -6.72 -10.48
CA THR A 263 15.06 -5.93 -10.15
C THR A 263 14.85 -5.03 -8.95
N GLY A 264 13.67 -5.05 -8.33
CA GLY A 264 13.39 -4.34 -7.10
C GLY A 264 11.95 -4.50 -6.65
N GLY A 265 11.62 -3.87 -5.53
CA GLY A 265 10.26 -3.88 -4.99
C GLY A 265 9.84 -2.54 -4.45
N ARG A 266 8.53 -2.32 -4.36
CA ARG A 266 7.96 -1.25 -3.57
C ARG A 266 6.82 -1.76 -2.70
N TYR A 267 6.75 -1.30 -1.46
CA TYR A 267 5.51 -1.33 -0.69
C TYR A 267 4.76 -0.03 -0.89
N ARG A 268 3.43 -0.06 -0.93
CA ARG A 268 2.59 1.13 -0.90
C ARG A 268 1.42 0.91 0.04
N ASP A 269 0.79 2.02 0.42
CA ASP A 269 -0.34 2.13 1.35
C ASP A 269 0.08 2.59 2.75
N ASN A 270 -0.75 3.46 3.33
CA ASN A 270 -0.56 3.99 4.68
C ASN A 270 -1.52 3.40 5.69
N GLN A 271 -2.55 2.68 5.27
CA GLN A 271 -3.44 1.99 6.21
C GLN A 271 -2.73 0.81 6.88
N GLY A 272 -1.76 0.21 6.22
CA GLY A 272 -1.18 -1.09 6.55
C GLY A 272 0.14 -1.12 7.32
N TYR A 273 0.41 -0.14 8.20
CA TYR A 273 1.59 -0.19 9.09
C TYR A 273 1.22 -0.74 10.46
N TYR A 274 2.05 -1.63 10.98
CA TYR A 274 1.97 -2.11 12.37
C TYR A 274 3.30 -1.83 13.07
N PHE A 275 3.25 -0.99 14.12
CA PHE A 275 4.39 -0.84 15.02
C PHE A 275 4.23 -1.83 16.16
N ARG A 276 5.25 -2.67 16.38
CA ARG A 276 5.23 -3.63 17.48
C ARG A 276 5.22 -2.91 18.81
N GLU A 277 4.33 -3.31 19.70
CA GLU A 277 4.28 -2.79 21.07
C GLU A 277 5.62 -2.98 21.79
N SER A 278 6.27 -4.14 21.59
CA SER A 278 7.60 -4.44 22.16
C SER A 278 8.71 -3.48 21.71
N ARG A 279 8.48 -2.69 20.65
CA ARG A 279 9.43 -1.76 20.05
C ARG A 279 9.07 -0.28 20.30
N ARG A 280 8.06 -0.02 21.13
CA ARG A 280 7.58 1.34 21.44
C ARG A 280 8.67 2.28 21.92
N GLU A 281 9.51 1.85 22.86
CA GLU A 281 10.56 2.71 23.42
C GLU A 281 11.62 3.07 22.38
N GLU A 282 11.99 2.12 21.52
CA GLU A 282 12.95 2.35 20.45
C GLU A 282 12.40 3.34 19.41
N LEU A 283 11.17 3.12 18.96
CA LEU A 283 10.50 3.99 17.99
C LEU A 283 10.26 5.39 18.57
N SER A 284 9.88 5.50 19.84
CA SER A 284 9.67 6.79 20.52
C SER A 284 10.97 7.57 20.71
N ARG A 285 12.10 6.89 20.91
CA ARG A 285 13.43 7.55 20.92
C ARG A 285 13.81 8.11 19.56
N ARG A 286 13.42 7.44 18.47
CA ARG A 286 13.67 7.92 17.09
C ARG A 286 12.78 9.11 16.73
N LEU A 287 11.49 9.02 17.05
CA LEU A 287 10.52 10.07 16.79
C LEU A 287 9.54 10.20 17.96
N PRO A 288 9.72 11.19 18.85
CA PRO A 288 8.81 11.41 19.98
C PRO A 288 7.35 11.60 19.51
N GLY A 289 6.42 10.93 20.19
CA GLY A 289 4.99 10.99 19.88
C GLY A 289 4.53 10.14 18.70
N ILE A 290 5.43 9.37 18.05
CA ILE A 290 5.08 8.46 16.95
C ILE A 290 3.91 7.54 17.34
N GLY A 291 2.96 7.33 16.44
CA GLY A 291 1.86 6.37 16.65
C GLY A 291 0.78 6.83 17.62
N GLY A 292 0.91 8.00 18.26
CA GLY A 292 -0.04 8.49 19.26
C GLY A 292 -1.36 8.98 18.64
N VAL A 293 -1.28 9.80 17.59
CA VAL A 293 -2.47 10.31 16.88
C VAL A 293 -3.03 9.28 15.91
N SER A 294 -2.14 8.54 15.25
CA SER A 294 -2.49 7.56 14.22
C SER A 294 -2.94 6.19 14.76
N ASP A 295 -2.78 5.93 16.06
CA ASP A 295 -3.08 4.65 16.70
C ASP A 295 -2.45 3.47 15.93
N THR A 296 -1.12 3.49 15.83
CA THR A 296 -0.36 2.58 14.95
C THR A 296 0.34 1.44 15.69
N PHE A 297 0.42 1.52 17.03
CA PHE A 297 0.98 0.45 17.83
C PHE A 297 -0.01 -0.71 17.98
N VAL A 298 0.48 -1.91 17.75
CA VAL A 298 -0.31 -3.15 17.81
C VAL A 298 0.49 -4.19 18.59
N SER A 299 -0.21 -5.03 19.35
CA SER A 299 0.46 -6.10 20.10
C SER A 299 1.27 -6.99 19.16
N ASP A 300 2.36 -7.54 19.67
CA ASP A 300 3.26 -8.39 18.88
C ASP A 300 2.53 -9.64 18.37
N GLU A 301 1.61 -10.22 19.14
CA GLU A 301 0.85 -11.40 18.76
C GLU A 301 -0.08 -11.13 17.58
N VAL A 302 -0.79 -9.98 17.61
CA VAL A 302 -1.66 -9.56 16.51
C VAL A 302 -0.81 -9.20 15.30
N THR A 303 0.30 -8.48 15.50
CA THR A 303 1.24 -8.14 14.42
C THR A 303 1.75 -9.39 13.73
N ASP A 304 2.16 -10.41 14.48
CA ASP A 304 2.63 -11.67 13.91
C ASP A 304 1.53 -12.41 13.13
N GLU A 305 0.30 -12.44 13.64
CA GLU A 305 -0.83 -13.07 12.95
C GLU A 305 -1.12 -12.36 11.62
N ARG A 306 -1.19 -11.02 11.65
CA ARG A 306 -1.47 -10.19 10.47
C ARG A 306 -0.32 -10.28 9.46
N PHE A 307 0.92 -10.17 9.91
CA PHE A 307 2.09 -10.25 9.04
C PHE A 307 2.24 -11.64 8.39
N ALA A 308 1.96 -12.72 9.13
CA ALA A 308 1.93 -14.07 8.57
C ALA A 308 0.83 -14.25 7.51
N TYR A 309 -0.34 -13.66 7.71
CA TYR A 309 -1.38 -13.68 6.69
C TYR A 309 -0.97 -12.88 5.44
N TYR A 310 -0.57 -11.62 5.60
CA TYR A 310 -0.35 -10.75 4.45
C TYR A 310 0.89 -11.11 3.63
N VAL A 311 2.03 -11.37 4.30
CA VAL A 311 3.28 -11.71 3.61
C VAL A 311 3.37 -13.21 3.36
N GLY A 312 3.07 -14.05 4.35
CA GLY A 312 3.17 -15.51 4.20
C GLY A 312 2.09 -16.06 3.27
N ILE A 313 0.82 -15.87 3.62
CA ILE A 313 -0.30 -16.53 2.91
C ILE A 313 -0.71 -15.78 1.64
N ASN A 314 -1.19 -14.54 1.78
CA ASN A 314 -1.75 -13.77 0.68
C ASN A 314 -0.69 -13.49 -0.38
N ASN A 315 0.50 -13.06 0.03
CA ASN A 315 1.57 -12.72 -0.89
C ASN A 315 2.34 -13.96 -1.37
N VAL A 316 3.19 -14.56 -0.55
CA VAL A 316 4.17 -15.56 -1.03
C VAL A 316 3.50 -16.87 -1.43
N LEU A 317 2.65 -17.46 -0.58
CA LEU A 317 1.92 -18.68 -0.96
C LEU A 317 0.95 -18.43 -2.11
N GLY A 318 0.28 -17.26 -2.14
CA GLY A 318 -0.55 -16.85 -3.27
C GLY A 318 0.23 -16.75 -4.59
N LEU A 319 1.49 -16.29 -4.55
CA LEU A 319 2.36 -16.25 -5.73
C LEU A 319 2.81 -17.64 -6.15
N ILE A 320 3.16 -18.53 -5.21
CA ILE A 320 3.45 -19.94 -5.51
C ILE A 320 2.25 -20.60 -6.20
N GLY A 321 1.04 -20.41 -5.66
CA GLY A 321 -0.18 -20.93 -6.27
C GLY A 321 -0.45 -20.34 -7.67
N ALA A 322 -0.05 -19.10 -7.93
CA ALA A 322 -0.12 -18.52 -9.28
C ALA A 322 0.82 -19.22 -10.27
N PHE A 323 2.07 -19.51 -9.86
CA PHE A 323 2.99 -20.31 -10.68
C PHE A 323 2.45 -21.73 -10.94
N GLY A 324 1.93 -22.39 -9.90
CA GLY A 324 1.39 -23.75 -9.98
C GLY A 324 0.15 -23.87 -10.85
N SER A 325 -0.87 -23.05 -10.58
CA SER A 325 -2.13 -23.05 -11.34
C SER A 325 -1.94 -22.75 -12.83
N GLN A 326 -0.90 -22.01 -13.19
CA GLN A 326 -0.54 -21.66 -14.56
C GLN A 326 0.50 -22.61 -15.17
N ARG A 327 0.85 -23.69 -14.47
CA ARG A 327 1.79 -24.74 -14.91
C ARG A 327 3.19 -24.20 -15.27
N LEU A 328 3.60 -23.12 -14.62
CA LEU A 328 4.93 -22.51 -14.82
C LEU A 328 6.00 -23.21 -13.99
N ALA A 329 5.64 -23.73 -12.82
CA ALA A 329 6.50 -24.55 -11.96
C ALA A 329 5.66 -25.47 -11.07
N ASP A 330 6.24 -26.57 -10.60
CA ASP A 330 5.65 -27.40 -9.54
C ASP A 330 5.72 -26.63 -8.20
N GLU A 331 4.59 -26.48 -7.52
CA GLU A 331 4.51 -25.76 -6.24
C GLU A 331 5.46 -26.36 -5.19
N ARG A 332 5.70 -27.67 -5.19
CA ARG A 332 6.61 -28.34 -4.24
C ARG A 332 8.04 -27.83 -4.37
N VAL A 333 8.47 -27.51 -5.59
CA VAL A 333 9.81 -26.94 -5.85
C VAL A 333 9.90 -25.52 -5.27
N LEU A 334 8.86 -24.71 -5.47
CA LEU A 334 8.84 -23.34 -4.96
C LEU A 334 8.66 -23.29 -3.44
N LEU A 335 7.87 -24.20 -2.86
CA LEU A 335 7.74 -24.38 -1.40
C LEU A 335 9.08 -24.80 -0.78
N ALA A 336 9.83 -25.71 -1.42
CA ALA A 336 11.18 -26.07 -0.97
C ALA A 336 12.15 -24.90 -1.06
N ALA A 337 12.08 -24.10 -2.13
CA ALA A 337 12.86 -22.87 -2.27
C ALA A 337 12.52 -21.84 -1.18
N LEU A 338 11.24 -21.68 -0.87
CA LEU A 338 10.76 -20.83 0.21
C LEU A 338 11.27 -21.30 1.58
N ARG A 339 11.18 -22.61 1.89
CA ARG A 339 11.72 -23.17 3.14
C ARG A 339 13.21 -22.84 3.32
N ARG A 340 14.01 -23.01 2.26
CA ARG A 340 15.45 -22.68 2.29
C ARG A 340 15.68 -21.19 2.49
N PHE A 341 14.94 -20.34 1.80
CA PHE A 341 15.00 -18.89 1.98
C PHE A 341 14.67 -18.49 3.43
N LEU A 342 13.57 -18.99 3.98
CA LEU A 342 13.13 -18.68 5.34
C LEU A 342 14.14 -19.16 6.38
N ALA A 343 14.73 -20.34 6.20
CA ALA A 343 15.77 -20.85 7.09
C ALA A 343 16.96 -19.90 7.17
N GLY A 344 17.42 -19.38 6.02
CA GLY A 344 18.47 -18.36 5.95
C GLY A 344 18.04 -16.96 6.40
N ALA A 345 16.73 -16.69 6.47
CA ALA A 345 16.19 -15.40 6.92
C ALA A 345 15.87 -15.36 8.42
N THR A 346 15.95 -16.47 9.15
CA THR A 346 15.72 -16.52 10.61
C THR A 346 16.64 -15.59 11.40
N GLY A 347 17.84 -15.31 10.89
CA GLY A 347 18.81 -14.38 11.51
C GLY A 347 18.45 -12.90 11.39
N LEU A 348 17.40 -12.53 10.64
CA LEU A 348 17.00 -11.13 10.45
C LEU A 348 16.24 -10.53 11.64
N GLY A 349 15.91 -11.33 12.66
CA GLY A 349 15.21 -10.88 13.87
C GLY A 349 13.68 -10.85 13.78
N SER A 350 13.10 -10.98 12.57
CA SER A 350 11.65 -11.16 12.42
C SER A 350 11.20 -12.53 12.95
N PRO A 351 10.08 -12.63 13.69
CA PRO A 351 9.52 -13.92 14.10
C PRO A 351 8.86 -14.68 12.93
N LEU A 352 8.55 -13.99 11.82
CA LEU A 352 7.79 -14.57 10.71
C LEU A 352 8.44 -15.81 10.07
N PRO A 353 9.75 -15.84 9.76
CA PRO A 353 10.35 -17.01 9.11
C PRO A 353 10.23 -18.29 9.94
N ARG A 354 10.48 -18.19 11.26
CA ARG A 354 10.34 -19.32 12.18
C ARG A 354 8.89 -19.78 12.27
N ARG A 355 7.95 -18.83 12.43
CA ARG A 355 6.52 -19.11 12.49
C ARG A 355 6.03 -19.87 11.27
N LEU A 356 6.45 -19.45 10.06
CA LEU A 356 6.09 -20.13 8.81
C LEU A 356 6.74 -21.51 8.65
N LEU A 357 7.92 -21.75 9.22
CA LEU A 357 8.60 -23.06 9.15
C LEU A 357 8.04 -24.08 10.16
N GLU A 358 7.65 -23.62 11.35
CA GLU A 358 7.37 -24.49 12.49
C GLU A 358 5.87 -24.69 12.76
N ALA A 359 5.02 -23.70 12.47
CA ALA A 359 3.60 -23.79 12.79
C ALA A 359 2.90 -24.89 11.98
N ARG A 360 2.12 -25.74 12.63
CA ARG A 360 1.27 -26.75 11.96
C ARG A 360 0.13 -26.12 11.18
N THR A 361 -0.45 -25.06 11.75
CA THR A 361 -1.59 -24.34 11.20
C THR A 361 -1.27 -22.86 11.08
N LEU A 362 -1.73 -22.23 10.00
CA LEU A 362 -1.62 -20.80 9.78
C LEU A 362 -2.99 -20.15 9.92
N ARG A 363 -3.02 -18.96 10.50
CA ARG A 363 -4.24 -18.15 10.65
C ARG A 363 -4.46 -17.37 9.36
N CYS A 364 -5.52 -17.71 8.65
CA CYS A 364 -5.86 -17.13 7.35
C CYS A 364 -7.14 -16.30 7.46
N LYS A 365 -7.11 -15.08 6.91
CA LYS A 365 -8.28 -14.21 6.86
C LYS A 365 -9.36 -14.82 5.96
N ALA A 366 -10.53 -15.04 6.53
CA ALA A 366 -11.69 -15.56 5.84
C ALA A 366 -12.53 -14.41 5.28
N ASN A 367 -12.18 -13.92 4.09
CA ASN A 367 -12.86 -12.78 3.46
C ASN A 367 -14.37 -13.03 3.26
N LEU A 368 -14.76 -14.24 2.84
CA LEU A 368 -16.18 -14.57 2.66
C LEU A 368 -16.97 -14.52 3.97
N LEU A 369 -16.43 -15.12 5.05
CA LEU A 369 -17.07 -15.07 6.36
C LEU A 369 -17.12 -13.64 6.90
N THR A 370 -16.01 -12.89 6.78
CA THR A 370 -15.94 -11.47 7.17
C THR A 370 -17.05 -10.67 6.49
N ARG A 371 -17.33 -10.94 5.20
CA ARG A 371 -18.44 -10.32 4.47
C ARG A 371 -19.82 -10.78 4.90
N LEU A 372 -20.00 -12.07 5.17
CA LEU A 372 -21.26 -12.59 5.70
C LEU A 372 -21.61 -11.99 7.06
N HIS A 373 -20.61 -11.68 7.89
CA HIS A 373 -20.78 -11.00 9.17
C HIS A 373 -20.96 -9.47 9.08
N GLY A 374 -20.91 -8.90 7.87
CA GLY A 374 -21.13 -7.46 7.67
C GLY A 374 -20.05 -6.56 8.26
N LEU A 375 -18.86 -7.10 8.56
CA LEU A 375 -17.76 -6.35 9.16
C LEU A 375 -17.16 -5.35 8.14
N ASP A 376 -16.86 -4.13 8.59
CA ASP A 376 -16.08 -3.15 7.84
C ASP A 376 -14.67 -3.05 8.43
N GLU A 377 -13.66 -3.42 7.63
CA GLU A 377 -12.28 -3.56 8.11
C GLU A 377 -11.56 -2.22 8.37
N LEU A 378 -12.23 -1.08 8.14
CA LEU A 378 -11.72 0.22 8.56
C LEU A 378 -12.32 0.69 9.90
N VAL A 379 -13.32 -0.03 10.42
CA VAL A 379 -14.05 0.34 11.63
C VAL A 379 -13.82 -0.71 12.72
N GLY A 380 -13.39 -0.24 13.89
CA GLY A 380 -13.17 -1.06 15.06
C GLY A 380 -11.70 -1.47 15.26
N PRO A 381 -11.42 -2.24 16.32
CA PRO A 381 -10.06 -2.68 16.66
C PRO A 381 -9.49 -3.69 15.64
N VAL A 382 -8.17 -3.63 15.41
CA VAL A 382 -7.45 -4.46 14.40
C VAL A 382 -7.57 -5.97 14.66
N ASP A 383 -7.76 -6.37 15.90
CA ASP A 383 -7.90 -7.76 16.34
C ASP A 383 -9.25 -8.39 15.93
N THR A 384 -10.31 -7.58 15.81
CA THR A 384 -11.71 -8.02 15.70
C THR A 384 -12.38 -7.60 14.40
N GLN A 385 -11.76 -6.69 13.63
CA GLN A 385 -12.32 -6.19 12.35
C GLN A 385 -12.40 -7.23 11.21
N SER A 386 -11.92 -8.46 11.41
CA SER A 386 -11.92 -9.51 10.39
C SER A 386 -11.95 -10.91 11.00
N VAL A 387 -12.57 -11.86 10.30
CA VAL A 387 -12.63 -13.26 10.72
C VAL A 387 -11.41 -14.03 10.22
N TYR A 388 -10.78 -14.81 11.11
CA TYR A 388 -9.63 -15.65 10.78
C TYR A 388 -9.91 -17.13 11.10
N VAL A 389 -9.49 -18.01 10.20
CA VAL A 389 -9.63 -19.48 10.32
C VAL A 389 -8.26 -20.16 10.26
N GLY A 390 -8.16 -21.38 10.77
CA GLY A 390 -6.94 -22.18 10.66
C GLY A 390 -6.88 -22.91 9.31
N ILE A 391 -5.74 -22.84 8.62
CA ILE A 391 -5.43 -23.65 7.45
C ILE A 391 -4.18 -24.49 7.72
N ALA A 392 -4.05 -25.65 7.08
CA ALA A 392 -2.83 -26.44 7.14
C ALA A 392 -1.65 -25.65 6.56
N ASN A 393 -0.49 -25.70 7.21
CA ASN A 393 0.70 -25.03 6.72
C ASN A 393 1.39 -25.88 5.65
N PRO A 394 1.45 -25.45 4.37
CA PRO A 394 2.11 -26.22 3.31
C PRO A 394 3.64 -26.30 3.47
N LEU A 395 4.21 -25.52 4.40
CA LEU A 395 5.63 -25.60 4.74
C LEU A 395 5.88 -26.57 5.89
N HIS A 396 4.87 -27.03 6.63
CA HIS A 396 5.04 -28.01 7.70
C HIS A 396 4.96 -29.41 7.10
N LEU A 397 6.08 -30.13 7.07
CA LEU A 397 6.18 -31.52 6.61
C LEU A 397 6.20 -32.47 7.80
#